data_AF-A0A1S9D710-F1
#
_entry.id   AF-A0A1S9D710-F1
#
_cell.length_a   1.000
_cell.length_b   1.000
_cell.length_c   1.000
_cell.angle_alpha   90.00
_cell.angle_beta   90.00
_cell.angle_gamma   90.00
#
_symmetry.space_group_name_H-M   'P 1'
#
loop_
_entity.id
_entity.type
_entity.pdbx_description
1 polymer ?
#
loop_
_entity_poly.entity_id
_entity_poly.type
_entity_poly.pdbx_seq_one_letter_code
_entity_poly.pdbx_strand_id
1 'polypeptide(L)'
;MAAKAAASIRANNVTSLFQTFFKTTDSTSTNHVAEILEEIAQEASQQGGGLATYSCQPDSITCQSGSFTQTGYASKDGYRGQMSTCPAYFQLPQASDDCSVLDQRMSSLHELCHTKGVLGYEVYGYSNMLGLDSQTPLKNADSYAFFSKSVYLGCNGQSGSSGSSWGSLGGTGSTGNTGNSRSSWWDPFATFGL
;
A
#
# COMPACT_ATOMS: atom_id res chain seq x y z
N MET A 1 -2.85 -10.21 4.85
CA MET A 1 -1.60 -9.72 4.21
C MET A 1 -0.77 -8.90 5.20
N ALA A 2 -1.31 -7.82 5.77
CA ALA A 2 -0.60 -6.94 6.71
C ALA A 2 0.12 -7.68 7.85
N ALA A 3 -0.56 -8.60 8.56
CA ALA A 3 0.04 -9.39 9.64
C ALA A 3 1.30 -10.15 9.21
N LYS A 4 1.27 -10.80 8.02
CA LYS A 4 2.41 -11.55 7.49
C LYS A 4 3.55 -10.61 7.08
N ALA A 5 3.21 -9.44 6.52
CA ALA A 5 4.17 -8.42 6.13
C ALA A 5 4.90 -7.82 7.35
N ALA A 6 4.16 -7.41 8.38
CA ALA A 6 4.75 -6.93 9.63
C ALA A 6 5.65 -7.98 10.28
N ALA A 7 5.16 -9.22 10.44
CA ALA A 7 5.95 -10.31 11.02
C ALA A 7 7.25 -10.58 10.24
N SER A 8 7.21 -10.47 8.91
CA SER A 8 8.40 -10.65 8.06
C SER A 8 9.40 -9.50 8.21
N ILE A 9 8.93 -8.26 8.36
CA ILE A 9 9.79 -7.12 8.71
C ILE A 9 10.48 -7.37 10.06
N ARG A 10 9.71 -7.72 11.10
CA ARG A 10 10.25 -8.00 12.45
C ARG A 10 11.24 -9.17 12.45
N ALA A 11 11.08 -10.14 11.55
CA ALA A 11 11.99 -11.26 11.35
C ALA A 11 13.22 -10.95 10.47
N ASN A 12 13.34 -9.73 9.93
CA ASN A 12 14.44 -9.30 9.04
C ASN A 12 14.65 -10.17 7.79
N ASN A 13 13.63 -10.88 7.29
CA ASN A 13 13.76 -11.78 6.15
C ASN A 13 13.22 -11.21 4.82
N VAL A 14 12.78 -9.94 4.83
CA VAL A 14 12.26 -9.23 3.65
C VAL A 14 13.01 -7.93 3.36
N THR A 15 14.22 -7.73 3.90
CA THR A 15 15.00 -6.49 3.79
C THR A 15 15.18 -6.01 2.35
N SER A 16 15.52 -6.90 1.42
CA SER A 16 15.66 -6.54 0.00
C SER A 16 14.34 -6.12 -0.63
N LEU A 17 13.24 -6.82 -0.29
CA LEU A 17 11.91 -6.47 -0.77
C LEU A 17 11.46 -5.14 -0.17
N PHE A 18 11.72 -4.91 1.12
CA PHE A 18 11.44 -3.65 1.80
C PHE A 18 12.16 -2.49 1.11
N GLN A 19 13.46 -2.64 0.80
CA GLN A 19 14.22 -1.66 0.01
C GLN A 19 13.59 -1.41 -1.37
N THR A 20 13.01 -2.42 -2.02
CA THR A 20 12.34 -2.26 -3.33
C THR A 20 11.12 -1.34 -3.24
N PHE A 21 10.29 -1.48 -2.20
CA PHE A 21 9.07 -0.67 -2.07
C PHE A 21 9.31 0.66 -1.35
N PHE A 22 10.07 0.64 -0.25
CA PHE A 22 10.26 1.80 0.63
C PHE A 22 11.59 2.54 0.42
N LYS A 23 12.48 2.01 -0.44
CA LYS A 23 13.74 2.65 -0.85
C LYS A 23 14.71 3.00 0.28
N THR A 24 14.48 2.43 1.46
CA THR A 24 15.32 2.52 2.65
C THR A 24 15.30 1.17 3.37
N THR A 25 16.22 0.98 4.30
CA THR A 25 16.32 -0.18 5.19
C THR A 25 16.67 0.22 6.63
N ASP A 26 16.59 1.51 6.95
CA ASP A 26 16.87 1.99 8.30
C ASP A 26 15.83 1.47 9.32
N SER A 27 16.27 1.32 10.57
CA SER A 27 15.44 0.76 11.64
C SER A 27 14.23 1.61 11.96
N THR A 28 14.31 2.94 11.81
CA THR A 28 13.19 3.84 12.05
C THR A 28 12.08 3.59 11.05
N SER A 29 12.42 3.56 9.75
CA SER A 29 11.46 3.32 8.67
C SER A 29 10.86 1.91 8.70
N THR A 30 11.69 0.88 8.94
CA THR A 30 11.21 -0.50 9.03
C THR A 30 10.28 -0.71 10.23
N ASN A 31 10.62 -0.15 11.40
CA ASN A 31 9.73 -0.18 12.57
C ASN A 31 8.42 0.56 12.31
N HIS A 32 8.48 1.76 11.72
CA HIS A 32 7.30 2.55 11.40
C HIS A 32 6.33 1.78 10.47
N VAL A 33 6.83 1.17 9.40
CA VAL A 33 6.01 0.39 8.49
C VAL A 33 5.43 -0.86 9.18
N ALA A 34 6.24 -1.55 9.99
CA ALA A 34 5.77 -2.72 10.74
C ALA A 34 4.64 -2.36 11.72
N GLU A 35 4.76 -1.24 12.44
CA GLU A 35 3.75 -0.74 13.38
C GLU A 35 2.43 -0.44 12.67
N ILE A 36 2.46 0.31 11.56
CA ILE A 36 1.25 0.58 10.77
C ILE A 36 0.60 -0.74 10.29
N LEU A 37 1.39 -1.69 9.79
CA LEU A 37 0.86 -2.97 9.31
C LEU A 37 0.31 -3.84 10.46
N GLU A 38 0.86 -3.75 11.67
CA GLU A 38 0.32 -4.37 12.88
C GLU A 38 -1.03 -3.76 13.26
N GLU A 39 -1.15 -2.43 13.24
CA GLU A 39 -2.42 -1.73 13.51
C GLU A 39 -3.49 -2.07 12.47
N ILE A 40 -3.12 -2.13 11.18
CA ILE A 40 -4.01 -2.55 10.09
C ILE A 40 -4.47 -4.00 10.29
N ALA A 41 -3.55 -4.90 10.67
CA ALA A 41 -3.89 -6.29 10.93
C ALA A 41 -4.84 -6.44 12.13
N GLN A 42 -4.61 -5.66 13.19
CA GLN A 42 -5.50 -5.60 14.33
C GLN A 42 -6.87 -5.11 13.91
N GLU A 43 -6.95 -3.98 13.20
CA GLU A 43 -8.21 -3.39 12.70
C GLU A 43 -9.01 -4.40 11.88
N ALA A 44 -8.39 -5.03 10.88
CA ALA A 44 -9.03 -6.00 10.01
C ALA A 44 -9.52 -7.27 10.74
N SER A 45 -9.03 -7.55 11.95
CA SER A 45 -9.49 -8.67 12.79
C SER A 45 -10.67 -8.31 13.69
N GLN A 46 -10.97 -7.02 13.87
CA GLN A 46 -12.08 -6.56 14.69
C GLN A 46 -13.37 -6.54 13.87
N GLN A 47 -14.30 -7.46 14.14
CA GLN A 47 -15.60 -7.53 13.46
C GLN A 47 -16.55 -6.42 13.94
N GLY A 48 -16.23 -5.16 13.62
CA GLY A 48 -17.00 -3.97 14.02
C GLY A 48 -16.65 -3.40 15.40
N GLY A 49 -15.73 -4.03 16.14
CA GLY A 49 -15.21 -3.54 17.42
C GLY A 49 -14.00 -2.61 17.31
N GLY A 50 -13.53 -2.34 16.08
CA GLY A 50 -12.32 -1.60 15.81
C GLY A 50 -12.48 -0.07 15.84
N LEU A 51 -11.40 0.63 15.52
CA LEU A 51 -11.36 2.09 15.44
C LEU A 51 -11.76 2.60 14.05
N ALA A 52 -11.88 1.73 13.06
CA ALA A 52 -12.34 2.05 11.71
C ALA A 52 -13.74 1.47 11.45
N THR A 53 -14.60 2.28 10.83
CA THR A 53 -15.89 1.81 10.28
C THR A 53 -15.77 1.55 8.78
N TYR A 54 -16.47 0.53 8.30
CA TYR A 54 -16.48 0.12 6.89
C TYR A 54 -17.87 0.26 6.28
N SER A 55 -17.99 1.00 5.20
CA SER A 55 -19.17 1.05 4.36
C SER A 55 -18.92 0.35 3.02
N CYS A 56 -19.85 -0.51 2.63
CA CYS A 56 -19.88 -1.15 1.31
C CYS A 56 -20.52 -0.26 0.23
N GLN A 57 -20.70 1.03 0.51
CA GLN A 57 -21.28 2.03 -0.37
C GLN A 57 -20.42 3.30 -0.30
N PRO A 58 -20.47 4.17 -1.31
CA PRO A 58 -19.71 5.41 -1.32
C PRO A 58 -20.22 6.46 -0.32
N ASP A 59 -21.28 6.21 0.45
CA ASP A 59 -21.83 7.18 1.41
C ASP A 59 -21.98 8.60 0.80
N SER A 60 -21.19 9.57 1.27
CA SER A 60 -21.17 10.95 0.76
C SER A 60 -19.99 11.27 -0.18
N ILE A 61 -19.13 10.30 -0.52
CA ILE A 61 -17.99 10.50 -1.43
C ILE A 61 -18.42 10.39 -2.89
N THR A 62 -17.81 11.20 -3.76
CA THR A 62 -17.95 11.05 -5.22
C THR A 62 -16.78 10.24 -5.74
N CYS A 63 -17.05 9.01 -6.17
CA CYS A 63 -16.03 8.11 -6.71
C CYS A 63 -15.48 8.62 -8.04
N GLN A 64 -14.17 8.83 -8.10
CA GLN A 64 -13.51 9.28 -9.31
C GLN A 64 -13.32 8.14 -10.32
N SER A 65 -13.48 8.47 -11.60
CA SER A 65 -13.22 7.59 -12.74
C SER A 65 -12.52 8.35 -13.86
N GLY A 66 -11.49 7.78 -14.48
CA GLY A 66 -10.74 8.40 -15.55
C GLY A 66 -9.36 7.76 -15.73
N SER A 67 -8.30 8.56 -15.59
CA SER A 67 -6.90 8.08 -15.64
C SER A 67 -6.57 7.04 -14.56
N PHE A 68 -7.33 7.04 -13.46
CA PHE A 68 -7.41 5.94 -12.50
C PHE A 68 -8.88 5.70 -12.13
N THR A 69 -9.18 4.52 -11.60
CA THR A 69 -10.50 4.17 -11.09
C THR A 69 -10.43 4.03 -9.57
N GLN A 70 -11.13 4.90 -8.86
CA GLN A 70 -11.16 4.88 -7.40
C GLN A 70 -11.95 3.67 -6.89
N THR A 71 -11.38 2.94 -5.94
CA THR A 71 -11.99 1.72 -5.39
C THR A 71 -12.46 1.92 -3.96
N GLY A 72 -11.86 2.85 -3.22
CA GLY A 72 -12.40 3.30 -1.95
C GLY A 72 -11.96 4.73 -1.63
N TYR A 73 -12.38 5.17 -0.46
CA TYR A 73 -11.86 6.34 0.19
C TYR A 73 -11.83 6.06 1.69
N ALA A 74 -10.76 6.49 2.34
CA ALA A 74 -10.68 6.48 3.79
C ALA A 74 -10.15 7.78 4.36
N SER A 75 -10.65 8.11 5.54
CA SER A 75 -10.24 9.29 6.31
C SER A 75 -10.15 8.94 7.80
N LYS A 76 -9.55 9.85 8.57
CA LYS A 76 -9.51 9.78 10.03
C LYS A 76 -9.86 11.14 10.64
N ASP A 77 -10.57 11.15 11.76
CA ASP A 77 -10.93 12.36 12.51
C ASP A 77 -9.92 12.73 13.61
N GLY A 78 -8.75 12.09 13.59
CA GLY A 78 -7.72 12.17 14.63
C GLY A 78 -7.76 11.00 15.62
N TYR A 79 -8.88 10.27 15.71
CA TYR A 79 -9.00 9.10 16.59
C TYR A 79 -9.62 7.87 15.89
N ARG A 80 -10.74 8.06 15.19
CA ARG A 80 -11.45 7.01 14.44
C ARG A 80 -11.20 7.15 12.95
N GLY A 81 -11.20 6.01 12.27
CA GLY A 81 -11.16 5.92 10.81
C GLY A 81 -12.54 5.65 10.23
N GLN A 82 -12.75 6.07 8.99
CA GLN A 82 -13.87 5.63 8.16
C GLN A 82 -13.32 5.21 6.80
N MET A 83 -13.83 4.10 6.27
CA MET A 83 -13.59 3.65 4.91
C MET A 83 -14.93 3.41 4.21
N SER A 84 -15.04 3.87 2.98
CA SER A 84 -16.21 3.68 2.12
C SER A 84 -15.74 3.14 0.76
N THR A 85 -16.38 2.07 0.27
CA THR A 85 -16.02 1.49 -1.04
C THR A 85 -16.78 2.13 -2.19
N CYS A 86 -16.09 2.34 -3.31
CA CYS A 86 -16.69 2.71 -4.59
C CYS A 86 -17.22 1.49 -5.36
N PRO A 87 -18.18 1.66 -6.30
CA PRO A 87 -18.70 0.54 -7.09
C PRO A 87 -17.63 -0.29 -7.82
N ALA A 88 -16.53 0.34 -8.23
CA ALA A 88 -15.40 -0.33 -8.88
C ALA A 88 -14.69 -1.35 -7.97
N TYR A 89 -14.76 -1.20 -6.65
CA TYR A 89 -14.23 -2.18 -5.69
C TYR A 89 -14.78 -3.59 -5.96
N PHE A 90 -16.08 -3.67 -6.22
CA PHE A 90 -16.78 -4.94 -6.43
C PHE A 90 -16.54 -5.53 -7.83
N GLN A 91 -15.88 -4.79 -8.73
CA GLN A 91 -15.45 -5.28 -10.04
C GLN A 91 -14.06 -5.95 -9.97
N LEU A 92 -13.32 -5.74 -8.88
CA LEU A 92 -12.03 -6.39 -8.65
C LEU A 92 -12.23 -7.86 -8.22
N PRO A 93 -11.28 -8.75 -8.55
CA PRO A 93 -11.26 -10.07 -7.93
C PRO A 93 -11.09 -9.94 -6.41
N GLN A 94 -11.70 -10.86 -5.66
CA GLN A 94 -11.54 -10.87 -4.19
C GLN A 94 -10.08 -11.04 -3.78
N ALA A 95 -9.32 -11.83 -4.55
CA ALA A 95 -7.90 -12.04 -4.38
C ALA A 95 -7.27 -12.39 -5.73
N SER A 96 -6.02 -11.99 -5.94
CA SER A 96 -5.22 -12.38 -7.09
C SER A 96 -3.85 -12.88 -6.64
N ASP A 97 -3.37 -13.95 -7.25
CA ASP A 97 -2.02 -14.50 -7.03
C ASP A 97 -0.95 -13.83 -7.91
N ASP A 98 -1.35 -12.84 -8.72
CA ASP A 98 -0.44 -11.94 -9.42
C ASP A 98 -0.02 -10.79 -8.52
N CYS A 99 1.29 -10.64 -8.34
CA CYS A 99 1.90 -9.67 -7.41
C CYS A 99 1.62 -8.20 -7.77
N SER A 100 1.29 -7.93 -9.03
CA SER A 100 1.17 -6.58 -9.59
C SER A 100 -0.28 -6.14 -9.86
N VAL A 101 -1.23 -7.08 -9.81
CA VAL A 101 -2.64 -6.79 -10.09
C VAL A 101 -3.38 -6.36 -8.84
N LEU A 102 -4.25 -5.35 -8.99
CA LEU A 102 -5.15 -4.88 -7.94
C LEU A 102 -6.23 -5.94 -7.62
N ASP A 103 -6.50 -6.15 -6.34
CA ASP A 103 -7.59 -6.99 -5.85
C ASP A 103 -8.26 -6.33 -4.63
N GLN A 104 -9.39 -6.86 -4.19
CA GLN A 104 -10.15 -6.30 -3.06
C GLN A 104 -9.34 -6.26 -1.75
N ARG A 105 -8.47 -7.26 -1.51
CA ARG A 105 -7.61 -7.32 -0.32
C ARG A 105 -6.57 -6.19 -0.33
N MET A 106 -5.99 -5.92 -1.50
CA MET A 106 -5.01 -4.86 -1.71
C MET A 106 -5.68 -3.49 -1.57
N SER A 107 -6.82 -3.28 -2.24
CA SER A 107 -7.62 -2.05 -2.12
C SER A 107 -8.02 -1.77 -0.66
N SER A 108 -8.51 -2.78 0.07
CA SER A 108 -8.85 -2.60 1.50
C SER A 108 -7.63 -2.23 2.36
N LEU A 109 -6.47 -2.80 2.07
CA LEU A 109 -5.24 -2.49 2.80
C LEU A 109 -4.76 -1.07 2.51
N HIS A 110 -4.82 -0.63 1.25
CA HIS A 110 -4.54 0.74 0.84
C HIS A 110 -5.40 1.73 1.64
N GLU A 111 -6.72 1.57 1.63
CA GLU A 111 -7.61 2.49 2.36
C GLU A 111 -7.36 2.47 3.88
N LEU A 112 -7.07 1.28 4.44
CA LEU A 112 -6.69 1.16 5.84
C LEU A 112 -5.43 1.95 6.20
N CYS A 113 -4.46 2.08 5.30
CA CYS A 113 -3.27 2.90 5.53
C CYS A 113 -3.63 4.36 5.82
N HIS A 114 -4.63 4.94 5.14
CA HIS A 114 -5.09 6.30 5.42
C HIS A 114 -5.65 6.44 6.84
N THR A 115 -6.40 5.44 7.31
CA THR A 115 -6.92 5.45 8.70
C THR A 115 -5.80 5.44 9.75
N LYS A 116 -4.61 4.94 9.40
CA LYS A 116 -3.42 4.88 10.25
C LYS A 116 -2.41 6.02 10.00
N GLY A 117 -2.79 7.03 9.21
CA GLY A 117 -2.00 8.26 9.04
C GLY A 117 -0.99 8.23 7.89
N VAL A 118 -1.09 7.28 6.96
CA VAL A 118 -0.37 7.32 5.68
C VAL A 118 -1.12 8.27 4.75
N LEU A 119 -0.76 9.57 4.77
CA LEU A 119 -1.50 10.66 4.11
C LEU A 119 -0.63 11.47 3.13
N GLY A 120 0.42 10.85 2.58
CA GLY A 120 1.32 11.53 1.66
C GLY A 120 0.85 11.49 0.21
N TYR A 121 1.82 11.56 -0.69
CA TYR A 121 1.54 11.65 -2.12
C TYR A 121 0.98 10.33 -2.67
N GLU A 122 -0.14 10.42 -3.36
CA GLU A 122 -0.77 9.27 -4.01
C GLU A 122 -0.15 9.02 -5.39
N VAL A 123 0.69 7.99 -5.45
CA VAL A 123 1.10 7.36 -6.69
C VAL A 123 0.43 6.01 -6.80
N TYR A 124 -0.28 5.81 -7.90
CA TYR A 124 -1.04 4.59 -8.15
C TYR A 124 -0.35 3.67 -9.14
N GLY A 125 -0.45 2.38 -8.85
CA GLY A 125 -0.06 1.32 -9.76
C GLY A 125 1.40 0.90 -9.61
N TYR A 126 1.63 -0.38 -9.86
CA TYR A 126 2.87 -1.08 -9.55
C TYR A 126 4.13 -0.39 -10.10
N SER A 127 4.14 -0.06 -11.39
CA SER A 127 5.31 0.54 -12.05
C SER A 127 5.61 1.96 -11.55
N ASN A 128 4.58 2.76 -11.29
CA ASN A 128 4.77 4.15 -10.86
C ASN A 128 5.29 4.20 -9.43
N MET A 129 4.76 3.36 -8.54
CA MET A 129 5.21 3.27 -7.15
C MET A 129 6.68 2.82 -7.07
N LEU A 130 7.13 1.92 -7.95
CA LEU A 130 8.55 1.54 -8.00
C LEU A 130 9.49 2.69 -8.41
N GLY A 131 8.98 3.76 -9.02
CA GLY A 131 9.74 4.95 -9.41
C GLY A 131 9.89 6.01 -8.31
N LEU A 132 9.28 5.83 -7.13
CA LEU A 132 9.31 6.80 -6.04
C LEU A 132 10.72 6.99 -5.43
N ASP A 133 10.98 8.19 -4.89
CA ASP A 133 12.18 8.50 -4.10
C ASP A 133 12.13 7.91 -2.68
N SER A 134 13.12 8.19 -1.81
CA SER A 134 13.22 7.46 -0.54
C SER A 134 12.28 7.88 0.58
N GLN A 135 11.68 9.07 0.52
CA GLN A 135 10.77 9.54 1.58
C GLN A 135 9.29 9.41 1.19
N THR A 136 8.99 9.43 -0.11
CA THR A 136 7.61 9.36 -0.61
C THR A 136 6.91 8.03 -0.29
N PRO A 137 7.54 6.84 -0.42
CA PRO A 137 6.90 5.55 -0.19
C PRO A 137 6.37 5.35 1.22
N LEU A 138 7.06 5.90 2.23
CA LEU A 138 6.62 5.79 3.63
C LEU A 138 5.28 6.48 3.88
N LYS A 139 4.89 7.41 3.00
CA LYS A 139 3.64 8.15 3.08
C LYS A 139 2.65 7.77 1.96
N ASN A 140 2.94 6.75 1.15
CA ASN A 140 2.10 6.31 0.03
C ASN A 140 1.43 4.97 0.35
N ALA A 141 0.10 4.92 0.37
CA ALA A 141 -0.65 3.72 0.74
C ALA A 141 -0.42 2.52 -0.20
N ASP A 142 -0.24 2.77 -1.51
CA ASP A 142 0.06 1.73 -2.50
C ASP A 142 1.38 1.00 -2.20
N SER A 143 2.37 1.69 -1.65
CA SER A 143 3.65 1.08 -1.24
C SER A 143 3.44 0.01 -0.16
N TYR A 144 2.59 0.28 0.84
CA TYR A 144 2.22 -0.67 1.88
C TYR A 144 1.41 -1.85 1.32
N ALA A 145 0.46 -1.57 0.43
CA ALA A 145 -0.42 -2.57 -0.14
C ALA A 145 0.34 -3.56 -1.04
N PHE A 146 1.17 -3.05 -1.97
CA PHE A 146 1.97 -3.91 -2.85
C PHE A 146 3.10 -4.62 -2.11
N PHE A 147 3.76 -3.98 -1.14
CA PHE A 147 4.72 -4.67 -0.28
C PHE A 147 4.05 -5.83 0.45
N SER A 148 2.90 -5.58 1.08
CA SER A 148 2.17 -6.59 1.85
C SER A 148 1.70 -7.76 0.99
N LYS A 149 1.23 -7.47 -0.22
CA LYS A 149 0.85 -8.48 -1.20
C LYS A 149 2.06 -9.30 -1.66
N SER A 150 3.18 -8.63 -1.96
CA SER A 150 4.42 -9.29 -2.37
C SER A 150 4.95 -10.24 -1.28
N VAL A 151 4.96 -9.80 -0.02
CA VAL A 151 5.33 -10.68 1.10
C VAL A 151 4.33 -11.84 1.25
N TYR A 152 3.04 -11.57 1.10
CA TYR A 152 2.01 -12.59 1.25
C TYR A 152 2.15 -13.71 0.21
N LEU A 153 2.38 -13.36 -1.04
CA LEU A 153 2.51 -14.27 -2.18
C LEU A 153 3.94 -14.80 -2.40
N GLY A 154 4.95 -14.25 -1.72
CA GLY A 154 6.36 -14.65 -1.89
C GLY A 154 7.00 -14.08 -3.16
N CYS A 155 6.64 -12.86 -3.54
CA CYS A 155 7.15 -12.18 -4.72
C CYS A 155 8.45 -11.40 -4.42
N ASN A 156 9.30 -11.23 -5.44
CA ASN A 156 10.59 -10.55 -5.32
C ASN A 156 10.57 -9.08 -5.79
N GLY A 157 9.38 -8.48 -5.96
CA GLY A 157 9.27 -7.11 -6.49
C GLY A 157 9.29 -7.03 -8.02
N GLN A 158 9.06 -8.15 -8.74
CA GLN A 158 8.85 -8.17 -10.19
C GLN A 158 7.34 -8.22 -10.53
N SER A 159 6.96 -7.65 -11.67
CA SER A 159 5.63 -7.81 -12.23
C SER A 159 5.41 -9.24 -12.75
N GLY A 160 4.34 -9.91 -12.32
CA GLY A 160 3.93 -11.23 -12.82
C GLY A 160 3.35 -12.17 -11.75
N SER A 161 2.88 -13.34 -12.20
CA SER A 161 2.38 -14.41 -11.34
C SER A 161 3.51 -15.06 -10.53
N SER A 162 3.20 -15.43 -9.28
CA SER A 162 4.13 -16.12 -8.38
C SER A 162 4.44 -17.55 -8.85
N GLY A 163 5.45 -17.69 -9.72
CA GLY A 163 6.03 -18.96 -10.12
C GLY A 163 7.22 -19.33 -9.24
N SER A 164 7.04 -20.35 -8.40
CA SER A 164 8.01 -21.02 -7.51
C SER A 164 9.51 -20.98 -7.91
N SER A 165 10.40 -20.56 -6.99
CA SER A 165 11.47 -21.39 -6.39
C SER A 165 12.59 -20.56 -5.73
N TRP A 166 13.15 -21.14 -4.66
CA TRP A 166 14.20 -20.71 -3.75
C TRP A 166 15.55 -20.35 -4.38
N GLY A 167 16.40 -19.67 -3.59
CA GLY A 167 17.87 -19.88 -3.65
C GLY A 167 18.71 -18.61 -3.68
N SER A 168 19.57 -18.49 -2.67
CA SER A 168 20.71 -17.56 -2.56
C SER A 168 21.47 -17.34 -3.89
N LEU A 169 21.91 -16.10 -4.15
CA LEU A 169 23.28 -15.73 -4.56
C LEU A 169 23.34 -14.24 -4.92
N GLY A 170 24.33 -13.55 -4.36
CA GLY A 170 24.55 -12.11 -4.53
C GLY A 170 25.06 -11.70 -5.92
N GLY A 171 25.16 -10.38 -6.12
CA GLY A 171 25.81 -9.81 -7.30
C GLY A 171 25.34 -8.41 -7.67
N THR A 172 26.00 -7.42 -7.09
CA THR A 172 26.44 -6.12 -7.63
C THR A 172 25.96 -5.67 -9.04
N GLY A 173 25.57 -4.40 -9.18
CA GLY A 173 25.79 -3.67 -10.44
C GLY A 173 24.83 -2.53 -10.82
N SER A 174 25.24 -1.29 -10.52
CA SER A 174 25.17 -0.06 -11.32
C SER A 174 23.86 0.50 -11.93
N THR A 175 23.50 1.68 -11.39
CA THR A 175 23.28 2.99 -12.07
C THR A 175 22.69 3.02 -13.49
N GLY A 176 21.52 3.67 -13.59
CA GLY A 176 20.98 4.24 -14.84
C GLY A 176 20.05 5.41 -14.54
N ASN A 177 20.60 6.62 -14.64
CA ASN A 177 19.90 7.90 -14.60
C ASN A 177 18.99 8.06 -15.83
N THR A 178 17.75 8.55 -15.70
CA THR A 178 17.11 9.52 -16.62
C THR A 178 15.64 9.75 -16.27
N GLY A 179 15.21 11.02 -16.36
CA GLY A 179 13.82 11.36 -16.66
C GLY A 179 13.00 11.95 -15.52
N ASN A 180 13.36 13.16 -15.09
CA ASN A 180 12.51 14.01 -14.25
C ASN A 180 11.30 14.48 -15.08
N SER A 181 10.21 13.71 -15.08
CA SER A 181 8.90 14.15 -15.59
C SER A 181 8.06 14.61 -14.41
N ARG A 182 8.17 15.90 -14.11
CA ARG A 182 7.26 16.65 -13.23
C ARG A 182 5.83 16.57 -13.79
N SER A 183 4.96 15.76 -13.21
CA SER A 183 3.53 15.77 -13.49
C SER A 183 2.76 16.41 -12.32
N SER A 184 2.31 17.64 -12.58
CA SER A 184 1.17 18.38 -12.00
C SER A 184 0.56 17.88 -10.68
N TRP A 185 0.90 18.65 -9.64
CA TRP A 185 0.30 18.79 -8.31
C TRP A 185 -1.22 18.62 -8.26
N TRP A 186 -1.69 17.58 -7.58
CA TRP A 186 -3.00 17.53 -6.93
C TRP A 186 -2.84 16.87 -5.56
N ASP A 187 -3.07 17.66 -4.51
CA ASP A 187 -3.10 17.22 -3.12
C ASP A 187 -4.58 17.19 -2.67
N PRO A 188 -5.21 16.01 -2.51
CA PRO A 188 -6.60 15.93 -2.06
C PRO A 188 -6.77 16.38 -0.59
N PHE A 189 -5.70 16.50 0.19
CA PHE A 189 -5.74 17.03 1.56
C PHE A 189 -5.65 18.57 1.62
N ALA A 190 -5.22 19.23 0.54
CA ALA A 190 -5.19 20.70 0.48
C ALA A 190 -6.58 21.35 0.36
N THR A 191 -7.63 20.57 0.07
CA THR A 191 -8.97 21.12 -0.23
C THR A 191 -9.89 21.17 0.99
N PHE A 192 -9.56 20.51 2.10
CA PHE A 192 -10.31 20.63 3.35
C PHE A 192 -9.35 20.86 4.52
N GLY A 193 -9.10 22.14 4.79
CA GLY A 193 -8.27 22.57 5.90
C GLY A 193 -8.73 21.98 7.23
N LEU A 194 -7.87 21.13 7.79
CA LEU A 194 -7.62 20.99 9.21
C LEU A 194 -6.11 21.16 9.43
#